data_AF-A0A8J5ZYR9-F1
#
_entry.id   AF-A0A8J5ZYR9-F1
#
_cell.length_a   1.000
_cell.length_b   1.000
_cell.length_c   1.000
_cell.angle_alpha   90.00
_cell.angle_beta   90.00
_cell.angle_gamma   90.00
#
_symmetry.space_group_name_H-M   'P 1'
#
loop_
_entity.id
_entity.type
_entity.pdbx_description
1 polymer ?
#
loop_
_entity_poly.entity_id
_entity_poly.type
_entity_poly.pdbx_seq_one_letter_code
_entity_poly.pdbx_strand_id
1 'polypeptide(L)'
;YLEECPLLEKGNSLDQNLETVQSPGAQHYQCGLGNAGKTTILYQFSMNEVIHASFTRGKINTYCTNTEILIVVLYSIDRQRISVTRGKHYKVLVLEDLRKAHMLIFANKQDTKECITRADI
;
A
#
# COMPACT_ATOMS: atom_id res chain seq x y z
N TYR A 1 -3.51 17.10 1.84
CA TYR A 1 -2.48 16.36 1.07
C TYR A 1 -2.78 14.87 0.89
N LEU A 2 -3.54 14.20 1.78
CA LEU A 2 -4.00 12.83 1.54
C LEU A 2 -5.17 12.73 0.55
N GLU A 3 -5.96 13.80 0.39
CA GLU A 3 -7.12 13.84 -0.53
C GLU A 3 -6.76 13.83 -2.03
N GLU A 4 -5.51 14.11 -2.39
CA GLU A 4 -5.07 14.11 -3.80
C GLU A 4 -4.47 12.77 -4.26
N CYS A 5 -4.18 11.84 -3.33
CA CYS A 5 -3.72 10.50 -3.67
C CYS A 5 -4.93 9.61 -4.01
N PRO A 6 -5.00 9.02 -5.22
CA PRO A 6 -6.04 8.08 -5.55
C PRO A 6 -5.85 6.80 -4.77
N LEU A 7 -6.84 6.52 -3.94
CA LEU A 7 -7.01 5.28 -3.21
C LEU A 7 -7.90 4.38 -4.07
N LEU A 8 -7.35 3.25 -4.52
CA LEU A 8 -8.09 2.22 -5.24
C LEU A 8 -8.32 1.04 -4.29
N GLU A 9 -9.54 0.52 -4.28
CA GLU A 9 -9.96 -0.43 -3.26
C GLU A 9 -10.37 -1.76 -3.86
N LYS A 10 -10.18 -2.82 -3.08
CA LYS A 10 -10.80 -4.10 -3.34
C LYS A 10 -11.40 -4.60 -2.04
N GLY A 11 -12.73 -4.52 -1.91
CA GLY A 11 -13.46 -4.94 -0.71
C GLY A 11 -14.35 -3.83 -0.15
N ASN A 12 -14.22 -3.59 1.16
CA ASN A 12 -14.94 -2.60 1.97
C ASN A 12 -14.76 -1.16 1.48
N SER A 13 -15.58 -0.23 1.98
CA SER A 13 -15.51 1.20 1.59
C SER A 13 -14.24 1.89 2.07
N LEU A 14 -13.93 3.01 1.42
CA LEU A 14 -12.72 3.80 1.65
C LEU A 14 -12.57 4.27 3.07
N ASP A 15 -13.67 4.73 3.64
CA ASP A 15 -13.71 5.18 5.01
C ASP A 15 -13.39 4.02 5.97
N GLN A 16 -13.91 2.82 5.72
CA GLN A 16 -13.64 1.64 6.55
C GLN A 16 -12.19 1.18 6.46
N ASN A 17 -11.60 1.19 5.26
CA ASN A 17 -10.20 0.81 5.09
C ASN A 17 -9.28 1.86 5.74
N LEU A 18 -9.59 3.16 5.65
CA LEU A 18 -8.84 4.23 6.31
C LEU A 18 -8.97 4.20 7.83
N GLU A 19 -10.18 3.95 8.36
CA GLU A 19 -10.41 3.77 9.79
C GLU A 19 -9.62 2.57 10.33
N THR A 20 -9.57 1.47 9.58
CA THR A 20 -8.78 0.30 9.95
C THR A 20 -7.28 0.63 9.92
N VAL A 21 -6.80 1.42 8.94
CA VAL A 21 -5.39 1.86 8.87
C VAL A 21 -5.02 2.76 10.07
N GLN A 22 -5.98 3.48 10.63
CA GLN A 22 -5.75 4.38 11.76
C GLN A 22 -6.08 3.74 13.11
N SER A 23 -6.53 2.48 13.11
CA SER A 23 -6.92 1.79 14.33
C SER A 23 -5.70 1.46 15.20
N PRO A 24 -5.74 1.78 16.51
CA PRO A 24 -4.61 1.50 17.41
C PRO A 24 -4.25 0.01 17.42
N GLY A 25 -2.99 -0.31 17.13
CA GLY A 25 -2.48 -1.68 17.12
C GLY A 25 -2.78 -2.47 15.84
N ALA A 26 -3.41 -1.85 14.84
CA ALA A 26 -3.69 -2.50 13.57
C ALA A 26 -2.39 -2.87 12.83
N GLN A 27 -2.33 -4.10 12.33
CA GLN A 27 -1.15 -4.62 11.64
C GLN A 27 -1.24 -4.40 10.14
N HIS A 28 -0.33 -3.59 9.59
CA HIS A 28 -0.31 -3.27 8.16
C HIS A 28 0.93 -3.83 7.48
N TYR A 29 0.73 -4.36 6.29
CA TYR A 29 1.82 -4.76 5.40
C TYR A 29 1.88 -3.82 4.19
N GLN A 30 2.99 -3.08 4.03
CA GLN A 30 3.19 -2.21 2.87
C GLN A 30 4.06 -2.90 1.81
N CYS A 31 3.56 -3.02 0.58
CA CYS A 31 4.34 -3.50 -0.56
C CYS A 31 4.33 -2.50 -1.72
N GLY A 32 5.35 -2.56 -2.58
CA GLY A 32 5.58 -1.55 -3.61
C GLY A 32 6.99 -1.65 -4.18
N LEU A 33 7.22 -1.19 -5.41
CA LEU A 33 8.57 -1.08 -5.97
C LEU A 33 9.46 -0.11 -5.16
N GLY A 34 10.78 -0.22 -5.35
CA GLY A 34 11.72 0.80 -4.90
C GLY A 34 11.28 2.18 -5.39
N ASN A 35 11.35 3.19 -4.52
CA ASN A 35 10.98 4.58 -4.82
C ASN A 35 9.49 4.82 -5.11
N ALA A 36 8.61 3.83 -4.93
CA ALA A 36 7.17 4.01 -5.11
C ALA A 36 6.54 4.99 -4.10
N GLY A 37 7.21 5.28 -2.98
CA GLY A 37 6.73 6.23 -1.96
C GLY A 37 6.16 5.61 -0.69
N LYS A 38 6.42 4.32 -0.43
CA LYS A 38 5.99 3.62 0.80
C LYS A 38 6.35 4.39 2.09
N THR A 39 7.61 4.81 2.22
CA THR A 39 8.07 5.57 3.38
C THR A 39 7.36 6.92 3.50
N THR A 40 7.10 7.60 2.39
CA THR A 40 6.37 8.88 2.38
C THR A 40 4.93 8.69 2.87
N ILE A 41 4.26 7.64 2.41
CA ILE A 41 2.89 7.30 2.86
C ILE A 41 2.91 6.93 4.34
N LEU A 42 3.90 6.15 4.80
CA LEU A 42 4.05 5.82 6.22
C LEU A 42 4.19 7.10 7.06
N TYR A 43 5.04 8.04 6.66
CA TYR A 43 5.19 9.31 7.37
C TYR A 43 3.89 10.12 7.43
N GLN A 44 3.06 10.09 6.38
CA GLN A 44 1.78 10.79 6.38
C GLN A 44 0.79 10.19 7.40
N PHE A 45 0.81 8.87 7.60
CA PHE A 45 -0.02 8.22 8.61
C PHE A 45 0.52 8.39 10.03
N SER A 46 1.84 8.41 10.21
CA SER A 46 2.48 8.55 11.52
C SER A 46 2.62 10.00 12.02
N MET A 47 2.01 10.98 11.35
CA MET A 47 2.06 12.37 11.80
C MET A 47 1.46 12.46 13.21
N ASN A 48 2.27 12.92 14.16
CA ASN A 48 1.99 13.02 15.61
C ASN A 48 2.19 11.74 16.46
N GLU A 49 2.75 10.65 15.91
CA GLU A 49 3.10 9.45 16.67
C GLU A 49 4.62 9.22 16.76
N VAL A 50 5.06 8.54 17.82
CA VAL A 50 6.46 8.10 17.96
C VAL A 50 6.68 6.87 17.09
N ILE A 51 7.53 6.99 16.07
CA ILE A 51 7.83 5.88 15.16
C ILE A 51 8.96 5.02 15.72
N HIS A 52 8.69 3.73 15.93
CA HIS A 52 9.71 2.72 16.18
C HIS A 52 10.01 1.94 14.89
N ALA A 53 11.23 2.05 14.38
CA ALA A 53 11.69 1.28 13.23
C ALA A 53 12.65 0.18 13.68
N SER A 54 12.39 -1.06 13.27
CA SER A 54 13.25 -2.21 13.53
C SER A 54 13.57 -2.92 12.23
N PHE A 55 14.84 -3.22 11.98
CA PHE A 55 15.24 -4.00 10.81
C PHE A 55 15.15 -5.49 11.13
N THR A 56 14.34 -6.22 10.36
CA THR A 56 14.19 -7.66 10.52
C THR A 56 14.69 -8.39 9.29
N ARG A 57 15.37 -9.54 9.49
CA ARG A 57 15.69 -10.50 8.42
C ARG A 57 14.66 -11.62 8.47
N GLY A 58 13.94 -11.86 7.39
CA GLY A 58 12.84 -12.81 7.37
C GLY A 58 12.20 -12.96 5.99
N LYS A 59 11.35 -13.97 5.85
CA LYS A 59 10.61 -14.23 4.61
C LYS A 59 9.31 -13.43 4.64
N ILE A 60 8.81 -13.08 3.46
CA ILE A 60 7.55 -12.33 3.31
C ILE A 60 6.39 -12.96 4.08
N ASN A 61 6.24 -14.28 4.05
CA ASN A 61 5.20 -14.99 4.80
C ASN A 61 5.20 -14.71 6.30
N THR A 62 6.38 -14.52 6.91
CA THR A 62 6.49 -14.24 8.35
C THR A 62 5.97 -12.84 8.70
N TYR A 63 6.03 -11.89 7.77
CA TYR A 63 5.55 -10.52 7.97
C TYR A 63 4.07 -10.33 7.64
N CYS A 64 3.50 -11.26 6.86
CA CYS A 64 2.11 -11.19 6.42
C CYS A 64 1.13 -11.82 7.42
N THR A 65 1.62 -12.59 8.39
CA THR A 65 0.77 -13.19 9.43
C THR A 65 0.06 -12.11 10.24
N ASN A 66 -1.25 -12.29 10.45
CA ASN A 66 -2.14 -11.34 11.14
C ASN A 66 -2.17 -9.93 10.53
N THR A 67 -1.79 -9.76 9.27
CA THR A 67 -1.97 -8.48 8.58
C THR A 67 -3.48 -8.22 8.40
N GLU A 68 -3.95 -7.10 8.92
CA GLU A 68 -5.33 -6.66 8.78
C GLU A 68 -5.53 -5.87 7.49
N ILE A 69 -4.52 -5.10 7.08
CA ILE A 69 -4.52 -4.32 5.85
C ILE A 69 -3.24 -4.49 5.06
N LEU A 70 -3.41 -4.81 3.78
CA LEU A 70 -2.40 -4.75 2.75
C LEU A 70 -2.44 -3.38 2.06
N ILE A 71 -1.36 -2.61 2.19
CA ILE A 71 -1.18 -1.34 1.49
C ILE A 71 -0.26 -1.58 0.28
N VAL A 72 -0.78 -1.39 -0.92
CA VAL A 72 -0.02 -1.53 -2.16
C VAL A 72 0.29 -0.15 -2.71
N VAL A 73 1.57 0.20 -2.79
CA VAL A 73 2.01 1.49 -3.31
C VAL A 73 2.54 1.34 -4.72
N LEU A 74 1.83 1.96 -5.66
CA LEU A 74 2.14 2.02 -7.08
C LEU A 74 2.72 3.38 -7.44
N TYR A 75 3.57 3.38 -8.47
CA TYR A 75 4.19 4.60 -9.00
C TYR A 75 3.55 4.93 -10.35
N SER A 76 2.68 5.94 -10.38
CA SER A 76 1.74 6.17 -11.49
C SER A 76 2.40 6.68 -12.77
N ILE A 77 3.67 7.07 -12.75
CA ILE A 77 4.37 7.58 -13.94
C ILE A 77 5.09 6.48 -14.72
N ASP A 78 5.24 5.27 -14.16
CA ASP A 78 6.01 4.19 -14.77
C ASP A 78 5.10 3.24 -15.57
N ARG A 79 4.59 3.74 -16.70
CA ARG A 79 3.74 2.98 -17.65
C ARG A 79 4.37 1.67 -18.10
N GLN A 80 5.70 1.62 -18.22
CA GLN A 80 6.40 0.40 -18.64
C GLN A 80 6.52 -0.63 -17.51
N ARG A 81 6.67 -0.18 -16.26
CA ARG A 81 6.78 -1.11 -15.12
C ARG A 81 5.44 -1.47 -14.50
N ILE A 82 4.31 -0.85 -14.83
CA ILE A 82 3.04 -1.20 -14.19
C ILE A 82 2.66 -2.68 -14.40
N SER A 83 2.90 -3.23 -15.59
CA SER A 83 2.67 -4.66 -15.88
C SER A 83 3.60 -5.59 -15.08
N VAL A 84 4.87 -5.20 -14.92
CA VAL A 84 5.87 -5.93 -14.12
C VAL A 84 5.54 -5.86 -12.62
N THR A 85 5.11 -4.67 -12.19
CA THR A 85 4.67 -4.35 -10.84
C THR A 85 3.44 -5.16 -10.48
N ARG A 86 2.48 -5.30 -11.40
CA ARG A 86 1.32 -6.19 -11.26
C ARG A 86 1.77 -7.62 -11.01
N GLY A 87 2.69 -8.17 -11.79
CA GLY A 87 3.19 -9.54 -11.60
C GLY A 87 3.91 -9.78 -10.26
N LYS A 88 4.71 -8.81 -9.79
CA LYS A 88 5.39 -8.89 -8.49
C LYS A 88 4.41 -8.75 -7.32
N HIS A 89 3.47 -7.81 -7.39
CA HIS A 89 2.43 -7.64 -6.37
C HIS A 89 1.46 -8.82 -6.36
N TYR A 90 1.15 -9.42 -7.50
CA TYR A 90 0.29 -10.61 -7.57
C TYR A 90 0.81 -11.76 -6.69
N LYS A 91 2.14 -11.93 -6.58
CA LYS A 91 2.73 -12.94 -5.69
C LYS A 91 2.44 -12.68 -4.22
N VAL A 92 2.32 -11.41 -3.83
CA VAL A 92 1.94 -11.00 -2.47
C VAL A 92 0.44 -11.19 -2.26
N LEU A 93 -0.38 -10.86 -3.26
CA LEU A 93 -1.84 -11.04 -3.23
C LEU A 93 -2.31 -12.50 -3.15
N VAL A 94 -1.46 -13.44 -3.57
CA VAL A 94 -1.76 -14.88 -3.55
C VAL A 94 -1.40 -15.54 -2.20
N LEU A 95 -0.78 -14.81 -1.27
CA LEU A 95 -0.49 -15.33 0.07
C LEU A 95 -1.81 -15.55 0.84
N GLU A 96 -2.01 -16.76 1.36
CA GLU A 96 -3.25 -17.13 2.08
C GLU A 96 -3.51 -16.22 3.30
N ASP A 97 -2.45 -15.82 4.00
CA ASP A 97 -2.53 -14.93 5.16
C ASP A 97 -3.07 -13.54 4.79
N LEU A 98 -2.83 -13.08 3.56
CA LEU A 98 -3.29 -11.78 3.06
C LEU A 98 -4.65 -11.85 2.36
N ARG A 99 -5.21 -13.05 2.18
CA ARG A 99 -6.51 -13.23 1.51
C ARG A 99 -7.67 -12.64 2.32
N LYS A 100 -7.51 -12.54 3.64
CA LYS A 100 -8.49 -11.99 4.58
C LYS A 100 -8.24 -10.51 4.91
N ALA A 101 -7.08 -9.97 4.51
CA ALA A 101 -6.73 -8.58 4.76
C ALA A 101 -7.53 -7.65 3.84
N HIS A 102 -7.89 -6.48 4.36
CA HIS A 102 -8.37 -5.36 3.55
C HIS A 102 -7.24 -4.88 2.63
N MET A 103 -7.58 -4.40 1.43
CA MET A 103 -6.58 -3.93 0.48
C MET A 103 -6.79 -2.47 0.11
N LEU A 104 -5.74 -1.67 0.31
CA LEU A 104 -5.68 -0.27 -0.06
C LEU A 104 -4.56 -0.06 -1.08
N ILE A 105 -4.88 0.47 -2.26
CA ILE A 105 -3.91 0.74 -3.31
C ILE A 105 -3.67 2.25 -3.41
N PHE A 106 -2.43 2.68 -3.24
CA PHE A 106 -2.00 4.05 -3.48
C PHE A 106 -1.40 4.19 -4.87
N ALA A 107 -2.06 4.97 -5.72
CA ALA A 107 -1.50 5.42 -6.99
C ALA A 107 -0.65 6.67 -6.78
N ASN A 108 0.62 6.53 -6.38
CA ASN A 108 1.47 7.68 -6.05
C ASN A 108 1.94 8.45 -7.30
N LYS A 109 2.33 9.73 -7.14
CA LYS A 109 2.77 10.67 -8.21
C LYS A 109 1.71 11.09 -9.22
N GLN A 110 0.49 11.33 -8.75
CA GLN A 110 -0.63 11.74 -9.60
C GLN A 110 -0.62 13.25 -9.93
N ASP A 111 0.26 13.99 -9.27
CA ASP A 111 0.61 15.39 -9.57
C ASP A 111 1.37 15.56 -10.90
N THR A 112 1.87 14.47 -11.50
CA THR A 112 2.65 14.51 -12.73
C THR A 112 1.77 14.42 -13.98
N LYS A 113 2.03 15.27 -15.00
CA LYS A 113 1.22 15.38 -16.23
C LYS A 113 1.08 14.10 -17.06
N GLU A 114 2.03 13.17 -16.96
CA GLU A 114 2.04 11.91 -17.73
C GLU A 114 1.63 10.68 -16.90
N CYS A 115 1.11 10.89 -15.69
CA CYS A 115 0.68 9.80 -14.84
C CYS A 115 -0.45 8.97 -15.48
N ILE A 116 -0.52 7.71 -15.08
CA ILE A 116 -1.60 6.79 -15.42
C ILE A 116 -2.82 7.24 -14.62
N THR A 117 -3.97 7.31 -15.28
CA THR A 117 -5.18 7.76 -14.62
C THR A 117 -5.63 6.74 -13.57
N ARG A 118 -6.43 7.19 -12.61
CA ARG A 118 -6.99 6.36 -11.55
C ARG A 118 -7.76 5.14 -12.08
N ALA A 119 -8.43 5.30 -13.22
CA ALA A 119 -9.22 4.23 -13.84
C ALA A 119 -8.37 3.19 -14.57
N ASP A 120 -7.14 3.55 -14.95
CA ASP A 120 -6.23 2.73 -15.75
C ASP A 120 -5.25 1.89 -14.89
N ILE A 121 -5.27 2.08 -13.56
CA ILE A 121 -4.45 1.35 -12.57
C ILE A 121 -5.22 0.15 -12.03
#